data_AF-A0A1S2LHF7-F1
#
_entry.id   AF-A0A1S2LHF7-F1
#
_cell.length_a   1.000
_cell.length_b   1.000
_cell.length_c   1.000
_cell.angle_alpha   90.00
_cell.angle_beta   90.00
_cell.angle_gamma   90.00
#
_symmetry.space_group_name_H-M   'P 1'
#
loop_
_entity.id
_entity.type
_entity.pdbx_description
1 polymer ?
#
loop_
_entity_poly.entity_id
_entity_poly.type
_entity_poly.pdbx_seq_one_letter_code
_entity_poly.pdbx_strand_id
1 'polypeptide(L)'
;MNAIFTTEKVKYEVNRLGYTRNGHFVQGEVNLKQLTIGQPAIIEFKLNGHKQIIKTDTVTDIEQCPDCFKNRLDKEVHPYNISVIRKDRSIIKLMRIGTEEQVRKWVTNRFPNEKITYRIAPIPVRKKGVS
;
A
#
# COMPACT_ATOMS: atom_id res chain seq x y z
N MET A 1 -17.06 -3.84 -10.64
CA MET A 1 -15.89 -3.82 -9.74
C MET A 1 -14.75 -3.29 -10.58
N ASN A 2 -14.27 -2.08 -10.29
CA ASN A 2 -13.12 -1.46 -10.95
C ASN A 2 -12.19 -0.93 -9.86
N ALA A 3 -10.89 -1.24 -9.96
CA ALA A 3 -9.85 -0.78 -9.05
C ALA A 3 -8.62 -0.35 -9.84
N ILE A 4 -8.01 0.77 -9.47
CA ILE A 4 -6.76 1.26 -10.05
C ILE A 4 -5.83 1.57 -8.89
N PHE A 5 -4.68 0.93 -8.84
CA PHE A 5 -3.73 1.09 -7.75
C PHE A 5 -2.30 0.88 -8.21
N THR A 6 -1.37 1.49 -7.50
CA THR A 6 0.06 1.44 -7.77
C THR A 6 0.73 0.67 -6.65
N THR A 7 1.64 -0.23 -7.02
CA THR A 7 2.54 -0.91 -6.06
C THR A 7 3.92 -0.28 -6.14
N GLU A 8 4.86 -0.81 -5.35
CA GLU A 8 6.28 -0.39 -5.39
C GLU A 8 6.89 -0.45 -6.80
N LYS A 9 6.39 -1.31 -7.69
CA LYS A 9 7.03 -1.59 -8.99
C LYS A 9 6.14 -1.32 -10.19
N VAL A 10 4.83 -1.48 -10.06
CA VAL A 10 3.92 -1.54 -11.22
C VAL A 10 2.57 -0.92 -10.91
N LYS A 11 1.90 -0.43 -11.96
CA LYS A 11 0.49 0.00 -11.88
C LYS A 11 -0.43 -1.13 -12.29
N TYR A 12 -1.48 -1.34 -11.50
CA TYR A 12 -2.53 -2.30 -11.75
C TYR A 12 -3.85 -1.59 -12.03
N GLU A 13 -4.57 -2.08 -13.04
CA GLU A 13 -5.96 -1.75 -13.29
C GLU A 13 -6.74 -3.04 -13.32
N VAL A 14 -7.73 -3.19 -12.45
CA VAL A 14 -8.47 -4.43 -12.26
C VAL A 14 -9.94 -4.15 -12.51
N ASN A 15 -10.56 -4.96 -13.37
CA ASN A 15 -12.00 -4.93 -13.60
C ASN A 15 -12.57 -6.36 -13.53
N ARG A 16 -13.86 -6.56 -13.83
CA ARG A 16 -14.48 -7.90 -13.77
C ARG A 16 -14.01 -8.85 -14.89
N LEU A 17 -13.49 -8.29 -15.99
CA LEU A 17 -13.14 -9.00 -17.22
C LEU A 17 -11.63 -9.26 -17.36
N GLY A 18 -10.83 -8.76 -16.43
CA GLY A 18 -9.38 -8.96 -16.43
C GLY A 18 -8.65 -7.96 -15.56
N TYR A 19 -7.34 -7.96 -15.71
CA TYR A 19 -6.48 -6.94 -15.12
C TYR A 19 -5.39 -6.51 -16.10
N THR A 20 -4.96 -5.27 -15.98
CA THR A 20 -3.82 -4.70 -16.69
C THR A 20 -2.66 -4.55 -15.72
N ARG A 21 -1.46 -4.93 -16.14
CA ARG A 21 -0.20 -4.69 -15.40
C ARG A 21 0.75 -3.93 -16.33
N ASN A 22 1.11 -2.69 -15.98
CA ASN A 22 1.95 -1.83 -16.81
C ASN A 22 1.48 -1.73 -18.29
N GLY A 23 0.18 -1.61 -18.51
CA GLY A 23 -0.39 -1.55 -19.87
C GLY A 23 -0.61 -2.90 -20.56
N HIS A 24 -0.10 -4.01 -20.02
CA HIS A 24 -0.39 -5.35 -20.55
C HIS A 24 -1.68 -5.91 -19.96
N PHE A 25 -2.70 -6.06 -20.81
CA PHE A 25 -4.00 -6.59 -20.41
C PHE A 25 -4.04 -8.12 -20.43
N VAL A 26 -4.55 -8.70 -19.35
CA VAL A 26 -4.79 -10.14 -19.20
C VAL A 26 -6.29 -10.34 -18.99
N GLN A 27 -6.93 -11.05 -19.92
CA GLN A 27 -8.36 -11.32 -19.90
C GLN A 27 -8.69 -12.54 -19.03
N GLY A 28 -9.70 -12.41 -18.18
CA GLY A 28 -10.22 -13.50 -17.34
C GLY A 28 -11.14 -12.96 -16.23
N GLU A 29 -11.92 -13.83 -15.58
CA GLU A 29 -12.76 -13.40 -14.46
C GLU A 29 -11.86 -13.01 -13.29
N VAL A 30 -12.00 -11.78 -12.80
CA VAL A 30 -11.18 -11.28 -11.69
C VAL A 30 -12.04 -10.90 -10.50
N ASN A 31 -11.59 -11.33 -9.33
CA ASN A 31 -12.12 -10.94 -8.05
C ASN A 31 -10.99 -10.37 -7.17
N LEU A 32 -11.07 -9.07 -6.87
CA LEU A 32 -10.14 -8.43 -5.95
C LEU A 32 -10.53 -8.81 -4.53
N LYS A 33 -9.64 -9.48 -3.80
CA LYS A 33 -9.91 -9.99 -2.44
C LYS A 33 -9.39 -9.05 -1.36
N GLN A 34 -8.25 -8.40 -1.61
CA GLN A 34 -7.62 -7.48 -0.68
C GLN A 34 -6.99 -6.32 -1.44
N LEU A 35 -7.29 -5.11 -0.99
CA LEU A 35 -6.70 -3.88 -1.49
C LEU A 35 -6.59 -2.88 -0.33
N THR A 36 -5.37 -2.69 0.16
CA THR A 36 -5.04 -1.75 1.24
C THR A 36 -3.65 -1.19 0.98
N ILE A 37 -3.47 0.11 1.18
CA ILE A 37 -2.16 0.76 1.13
C ILE A 37 -1.24 0.11 2.18
N GLY A 38 0.06 -0.04 1.90
CA GLY A 38 1.05 -0.62 2.81
C GLY A 38 1.03 -2.15 2.91
N GLN A 39 0.16 -2.83 2.16
CA GLN A 39 0.12 -4.29 2.07
C GLN A 39 0.04 -4.75 0.61
N PRO A 40 0.45 -6.00 0.31
CA PRO A 40 0.14 -6.65 -0.96
C PRO A 40 -1.35 -6.69 -1.26
N ALA A 41 -1.75 -6.28 -2.47
CA ALA A 41 -3.07 -6.61 -2.98
C ALA A 41 -3.15 -8.11 -3.33
N ILE A 42 -4.31 -8.71 -3.08
CA ILE A 42 -4.60 -10.11 -3.44
C ILE A 42 -5.70 -10.11 -4.50
N ILE A 43 -5.36 -10.63 -5.67
CA ILE A 43 -6.25 -10.75 -6.81
C ILE A 43 -6.47 -12.24 -7.07
N GLU A 44 -7.73 -12.65 -7.10
CA GLU A 44 -8.13 -13.97 -7.58
C GLU A 44 -8.47 -13.84 -9.07
N PHE A 45 -7.71 -14.52 -9.92
CA PHE A 45 -7.91 -14.57 -11.36
C PHE A 45 -8.39 -15.97 -11.76
N LYS A 46 -9.42 -16.04 -12.60
CA LYS A 46 -9.94 -17.29 -13.13
C LYS A 46 -10.01 -17.27 -14.65
N LEU A 47 -9.55 -18.35 -15.27
CA LEU A 47 -9.62 -18.55 -16.71
C LEU A 47 -9.92 -20.03 -16.98
N ASN A 48 -10.99 -20.31 -17.75
CA ASN A 48 -11.36 -21.66 -18.19
C ASN A 48 -11.40 -22.70 -17.05
N GLY A 49 -11.98 -22.33 -15.90
CA GLY A 49 -12.09 -23.21 -14.72
C GLY A 49 -10.83 -23.28 -13.85
N HIS A 50 -9.68 -22.78 -14.32
CA HIS A 50 -8.48 -22.65 -13.50
C HIS A 50 -8.52 -21.38 -12.67
N LYS A 51 -8.19 -21.50 -11.38
CA LYS A 51 -8.12 -20.40 -10.42
C LYS A 51 -6.67 -20.16 -10.00
N GLN A 52 -6.23 -18.92 -10.12
CA GLN A 52 -4.91 -18.45 -9.70
C GLN A 52 -5.06 -17.31 -8.69
N ILE A 53 -4.23 -17.31 -7.64
CA ILE A 53 -4.12 -16.19 -6.70
C ILE A 53 -2.85 -15.43 -7.04
N ILE A 54 -3.00 -14.15 -7.38
CA ILE A 54 -1.92 -13.23 -7.65
C ILE A 54 -1.75 -12.35 -6.41
N LYS A 55 -0.59 -12.46 -5.78
CA LYS A 55 -0.16 -11.59 -4.69
C LYS A 55 0.81 -10.56 -5.24
N THR A 56 0.45 -9.29 -5.14
CA THR A 56 1.25 -8.17 -5.67
C THR A 56 2.34 -7.73 -4.69
N ASP A 57 3.21 -6.81 -5.10
CA ASP A 57 4.06 -6.07 -4.17
C ASP A 57 3.23 -5.15 -3.26
N THR A 58 3.87 -4.47 -2.32
CA THR A 58 3.21 -3.50 -1.42
C THR A 58 2.50 -2.42 -2.24
N VAL A 59 1.19 -2.25 -2.00
CA VAL A 59 0.41 -1.16 -2.59
C VAL A 59 0.86 0.15 -1.96
N THR A 60 1.25 1.11 -2.80
CA THR A 60 1.74 2.42 -2.39
C THR A 60 0.68 3.51 -2.56
N ASP A 61 -0.20 3.35 -3.55
CA ASP A 61 -1.26 4.31 -3.86
C ASP A 61 -2.48 3.63 -4.47
N ILE A 62 -3.67 4.20 -4.27
CA ILE A 62 -4.94 3.70 -4.82
C ILE A 62 -5.69 4.87 -5.46
N GLU A 63 -5.73 4.91 -6.79
CA GLU A 63 -6.42 5.93 -7.57
C GLU A 63 -7.93 5.67 -7.63
N GLN A 64 -8.33 4.41 -7.76
CA GLN A 64 -9.72 4.00 -7.81
C GLN A 64 -9.94 2.75 -6.98
N CYS A 65 -10.98 2.76 -6.16
CA CYS A 65 -11.28 1.69 -5.22
C CYS A 65 -12.76 1.28 -5.31
N PRO A 66 -13.08 -0.02 -5.39
CA PRO A 66 -14.47 -0.49 -5.26
C PRO A 66 -15.04 -0.16 -3.88
N ASP A 67 -16.35 0.13 -3.80
CA ASP A 67 -16.99 0.58 -2.56
C ASP A 67 -16.82 -0.39 -1.38
N CYS A 68 -16.76 -1.70 -1.64
CA CYS A 68 -16.52 -2.72 -0.61
C CYS A 68 -15.14 -2.61 0.08
N PHE A 69 -14.17 -1.95 -0.56
CA PHE A 69 -12.84 -1.70 -0.02
C PHE A 69 -12.68 -0.28 0.53
N LYS A 70 -13.51 0.69 0.10
CA LYS A 70 -13.49 2.07 0.61
C LYS A 70 -13.63 2.15 2.12
N ASN A 71 -14.54 1.35 2.70
CA ASN A 71 -14.76 1.30 4.15
C ASN A 71 -13.55 0.77 4.95
N ARG A 72 -12.59 0.10 4.30
CA ARG A 72 -11.35 -0.40 4.92
C ARG A 72 -10.16 0.55 4.72
N LEU A 73 -10.22 1.45 3.74
CA LEU A 73 -9.19 2.48 3.51
C LEU A 73 -9.33 3.66 4.45
N ASP A 74 -10.54 3.92 4.95
CA ASP A 74 -10.86 5.03 5.86
C ASP A 74 -10.31 4.84 7.29
N LYS A 75 -9.62 3.72 7.55
CA LYS A 75 -9.03 3.41 8.84
C LYS A 75 -7.55 3.04 8.67
N GLU A 76 -6.71 4.02 9.04
CA GLU A 76 -5.41 3.82 9.68
C GLU A 76 -4.15 3.61 8.83
N VAL A 77 -4.14 3.60 7.49
CA VAL A 77 -2.86 3.46 6.75
C VAL A 77 -2.47 4.72 5.98
N HIS A 78 -1.39 5.37 6.43
CA HIS A 78 -0.84 6.57 5.81
C HIS A 78 0.67 6.42 5.57
N PRO A 79 1.23 7.14 4.57
CA PRO A 79 2.66 7.38 4.51
C PRO A 79 3.08 8.24 5.71
N TYR A 80 4.13 7.83 6.41
CA TYR A 80 4.72 8.55 7.53
C TYR A 80 6.18 8.88 7.23
N ASN A 81 6.54 10.13 7.50
CA ASN A 81 7.92 10.56 7.65
C ASN A 81 8.41 10.21 9.05
N ILE A 82 9.53 9.51 9.12
CA ILE A 82 10.17 9.09 10.35
C ILE A 82 11.51 9.81 10.44
N SER A 83 11.71 10.58 11.50
CA SER A 83 13.00 11.19 11.81
C SER A 83 13.58 10.50 13.04
N VAL A 84 14.69 9.78 12.88
CA VAL A 84 15.40 9.12 13.97
C VAL A 84 16.60 9.98 14.34
N ILE A 85 16.65 10.43 15.60
CA ILE A 85 17.74 11.18 16.20
C ILE A 85 18.62 10.18 16.96
N ARG A 86 19.86 10.03 16.50
CA ARG A 86 20.86 9.17 17.12
C ARG A 86 21.62 9.90 18.23
N LYS A 87 22.37 9.15 19.05
CA LYS A 87 23.18 9.68 20.15
C LYS A 87 24.25 10.69 19.70
N ASP A 88 24.78 10.50 18.49
CA ASP A 88 25.74 11.41 17.84
C ASP A 88 25.08 12.69 17.26
N ARG A 89 23.78 12.91 17.56
CA ARG A 89 22.93 13.98 17.01
C ARG A 89 22.71 13.91 15.50
N SER A 90 23.12 12.83 14.84
CA SER A 90 22.78 12.62 13.43
C SER A 90 21.28 12.32 13.30
N ILE A 91 20.67 12.86 12.23
CA ILE A 91 19.25 12.67 11.94
C ILE A 91 19.12 11.81 10.69
N ILE A 92 18.50 10.64 10.83
CA ILE A 92 18.15 9.77 9.72
C ILE A 92 16.69 9.99 9.38
N LYS A 93 16.43 10.40 8.13
CA LYS A 93 15.08 10.52 7.59
C LYS A 93 14.72 9.24 6.85
N LEU A 94 13.61 8.63 7.24
CA LEU A 94 13.06 7.40 6.66
C LEU A 94 11.60 7.65 6.32
N MET A 95 11.06 6.87 5.38
CA MET A 95 9.64 6.89 5.05
C MET A 95 9.08 5.48 5.20
N ARG A 96 7.89 5.37 5.78
CA ARG A 96 7.17 4.09 5.86
C ARG A 96 5.69 4.30 5.71
N ILE A 97 5.05 3.38 5.02
CA ILE A 97 3.60 3.33 4.87
C ILE A 97 3.08 2.25 5.82
N GLY A 98 2.06 2.58 6.60
CA GLY A 98 1.44 1.64 7.54
C GLY A 98 0.51 2.37 8.50
N THR A 99 0.07 1.67 9.53
CA THR A 99 -0.54 2.33 10.70
C THR A 99 0.54 2.96 11.57
N GLU A 100 0.19 3.98 12.38
CA GLU A 100 1.15 4.57 13.31
C GLU A 100 1.77 3.49 14.22
N GLU A 101 0.98 2.52 14.68
CA GLU A 101 1.46 1.40 15.50
C GLU A 101 2.45 0.49 14.75
N GLN A 102 2.15 0.16 13.48
CA GLN A 102 3.05 -0.64 12.63
C GLN A 102 4.36 0.10 12.36
N VAL A 103 4.28 1.39 12.07
CA VAL A 103 5.46 2.24 11.86
C VAL A 103 6.28 2.31 13.13
N ARG A 104 5.63 2.49 14.30
CA ARG A 104 6.30 2.49 15.59
C ARG A 104 7.03 1.17 15.86
N LYS A 105 6.36 0.02 15.69
CA LYS A 105 6.97 -1.31 15.83
C LYS A 105 8.15 -1.51 14.88
N TRP A 106 8.03 -1.07 13.63
CA TRP A 106 9.10 -1.15 12.64
C TRP A 106 10.34 -0.35 13.05
N VAL A 107 10.16 0.88 13.56
CA VAL A 107 11.28 1.71 14.05
C VAL A 107 12.01 1.01 15.20
N THR A 108 11.26 0.49 16.18
CA THR A 108 11.86 -0.20 17.33
C THR A 108 12.62 -1.46 16.90
N ASN A 109 12.07 -2.25 15.97
CA ASN A 109 12.72 -3.47 15.47
C ASN A 109 13.95 -3.19 14.60
N ARG A 110 14.02 -2.03 13.93
CA ARG A 110 15.15 -1.65 13.08
C ARG A 110 16.36 -1.17 13.88
N PHE A 111 16.14 -0.69 15.11
CA PHE A 111 17.18 -0.19 16.02
C PHE A 111 17.08 -0.87 17.40
N PRO A 112 17.20 -2.21 17.47
CA PRO A 112 16.87 -2.96 18.69
C PRO A 112 17.82 -2.68 19.87
N ASN A 113 19.05 -2.20 19.60
CA ASN A 113 20.10 -1.99 20.60
C ASN A 113 20.53 -0.52 20.74
N GLU A 114 19.83 0.42 20.10
CA GLU A 114 20.14 1.84 20.18
C GLU A 114 19.06 2.58 20.99
N LYS A 115 19.47 3.38 21.99
CA LYS A 115 18.57 4.38 22.58
C LYS A 115 18.35 5.48 21.54
N ILE A 116 17.31 5.32 20.72
CA ILE A 116 16.91 6.28 19.70
C ILE A 116 15.76 7.16 20.19
N THR A 117 15.79 8.44 19.81
CA THR A 117 14.62 9.31 19.88
C THR A 117 14.07 9.46 18.47
N TYR A 118 12.78 9.21 18.25
CA TYR A 118 12.20 9.31 16.91
C TYR A 118 10.90 10.12 16.90
N ARG A 119 10.63 10.75 15.76
CA ARG A 119 9.38 11.45 15.47
C ARG A 119 8.73 10.84 14.24
N ILE A 120 7.47 10.47 14.36
CA ILE A 120 6.63 9.99 13.26
C ILE A 120 5.66 11.12 12.92
N ALA A 121 5.61 11.53 11.65
CA ALA A 121 4.69 12.55 11.16
C ALA A 121 3.97 12.03 9.91
N PRO A 122 2.63 12.06 9.85
CA PRO A 122 1.91 11.67 8.64
C PRO A 122 2.28 12.61 7.51
N ILE A 123 2.52 12.06 6.32
CA ILE A 123 2.67 12.84 5.10
C ILE A 123 1.23 13.12 4.61
N PRO A 124 0.81 14.39 4.53
CA PRO A 124 -0.50 14.71 4.01
C PRO A 124 -0.59 14.22 2.57
N VAL A 125 -1.42 13.20 2.34
CA VAL A 125 -1.79 12.76 1.00
C VAL A 125 -2.63 13.89 0.45
N ARG A 126 -2.04 14.76 -0.40
CA ARG A 126 -2.81 15.80 -1.08
C ARG A 126 -3.96 15.10 -1.80
N LYS A 127 -5.20 15.37 -1.40
CA LYS A 127 -6.36 15.10 -2.24
C LYS A 127 -6.18 15.90 -3.52
N LYS A 128 -5.60 15.30 -4.57
CA LYS A 128 -5.70 15.85 -5.91
C LYS A 128 -7.17 15.74 -6.30
N GLY A 129 -7.85 16.87 -6.46
CA GLY A 129 -9.21 16.94 -6.98
C GLY A 129 -10.27 17.30 -5.94
N VAL A 130 -10.25 18.55 -5.47
CA VAL A 130 -11.50 19.29 -5.28
C VAL A 130 -11.34 20.54 -6.13
N SER A 131 -12.00 20.53 -7.28
CA SER A 131 -12.25 21.70 -8.13
C SER A 131 -13.71 21.65 -8.51
#